data_AF-A0A8I0TR66-F1
#
_entry.id   AF-A0A8I0TR66-F1
#
_cell.length_a   1.000
_cell.length_b   1.000
_cell.length_c   1.000
_cell.angle_alpha   90.00
_cell.angle_beta   90.00
_cell.angle_gamma   90.00
#
_symmetry.space_group_name_H-M   'P 1'
#
loop_
_entity.id
_entity.type
_entity.pdbx_description
1 polymer ?
#
loop_
_entity_poly.entity_id
_entity_poly.type
_entity_poly.pdbx_seq_one_letter_code
_entity_poly.pdbx_strand_id
1 'polypeptide(L)' 'MADRFSGNHIGRSWTTHEIEDRCPCPKAPCGLVVQDEVAAECREHHWSAAKTTRQSHSADRCPGATQ' A
#
# COMPACT_ATOMS: atom_id res chain seq x y z
N MET A 1 14.02 -15.86 -3.70
CA MET A 1 13.97 -14.38 -3.70
C MET A 1 12.82 -14.02 -2.78
N ALA A 2 13.05 -13.32 -1.67
CA ALA A 2 11.95 -12.91 -0.79
C ALA A 2 11.05 -11.94 -1.56
N ASP A 3 9.76 -12.24 -1.64
CA ASP A 3 8.80 -11.40 -2.34
C ASP A 3 8.73 -10.05 -1.63
N ARG A 4 9.20 -8.99 -2.31
CA ARG A 4 9.28 -7.62 -1.79
C ARG A 4 7.91 -6.98 -1.55
N PHE A 5 6.82 -7.73 -1.73
CA PHE A 5 5.46 -7.29 -1.44
C PHE A 5 4.82 -8.12 -0.32
N SER A 6 5.63 -8.83 0.47
CA SER A 6 5.17 -9.55 1.65
C SER A 6 4.65 -8.57 2.70
N GLY A 7 3.38 -8.67 3.07
CA GLY A 7 2.78 -7.81 4.10
C GLY A 7 1.33 -7.43 3.80
N ASN A 8 0.84 -6.41 4.49
CA ASN A 8 -0.49 -5.87 4.27
C ASN A 8 -0.40 -4.71 3.28
N HIS A 9 -1.22 -4.72 2.24
CA HIS A 9 -1.33 -3.62 1.30
C HIS A 9 -2.42 -2.67 1.76
N ILE A 10 -2.13 -1.37 1.76
CA ILE A 10 -3.05 -0.34 2.27
C ILE A 10 -3.26 0.78 1.25
N GLY A 11 -4.48 1.30 1.22
CA GLY A 11 -4.89 2.43 0.41
C GLY A 11 -5.79 3.41 1.17
N ARG A 12 -5.70 4.68 0.79
CA ARG A 12 -6.52 5.81 1.28
C ARG A 12 -7.60 6.18 0.27
N SER A 13 -7.40 5.84 -1.00
CA SER A 13 -8.40 5.95 -2.07
C SER A 13 -9.56 4.98 -1.81
N TRP A 14 -10.76 5.24 -2.35
CA TRP A 14 -11.93 4.36 -2.15
C TRP A 14 -12.00 3.19 -3.13
N THR A 15 -11.62 3.39 -4.39
CA THR A 15 -11.81 2.40 -5.47
C THR A 15 -10.60 2.21 -6.37
N THR A 16 -9.76 3.23 -6.50
CA THR A 16 -8.53 3.22 -7.31
C THR A 16 -7.32 3.37 -6.37
N HIS A 17 -6.23 3.96 -6.86
CA HIS A 17 -5.00 4.21 -6.12
C HIS A 17 -4.44 5.62 -6.40
N GLU A 18 -5.29 6.61 -6.70
CA GLU A 18 -4.84 7.96 -7.11
C GLU A 18 -3.98 8.67 -6.06
N ILE A 19 -4.20 8.40 -4.77
CA ILE A 19 -3.41 8.94 -3.67
C ILE A 19 -2.07 8.18 -3.59
N GLU A 20 -2.13 6.87 -3.72
CA GLU A 20 -0.99 5.97 -3.68
C GLU A 20 -0.05 6.23 -4.87
N ASP A 21 -0.57 6.57 -6.05
CA ASP A 21 0.19 6.88 -7.26
C ASP A 21 1.17 8.05 -7.06
N ARG A 22 0.82 9.00 -6.18
CA ARG A 22 1.57 10.23 -5.95
C ARG A 22 2.58 10.13 -4.80
N CYS A 23 2.54 9.06 -4.02
CA CYS A 23 3.43 8.91 -2.87
C CYS A 23 4.74 8.17 -3.24
N PRO A 24 5.82 8.38 -2.46
CA PRO A 24 7.10 7.70 -2.68
C PRO A 24 7.13 6.26 -2.15
N CYS A 25 6.04 5.76 -1.56
CA CYS A 25 6.02 4.44 -0.95
C CYS A 25 6.12 3.32 -2.00
N PRO A 26 6.75 2.17 -1.65
CA PRO A 26 6.69 0.96 -2.44
C PRO A 26 5.24 0.51 -2.65
N LYS A 27 4.93 0.16 -3.90
CA LYS A 27 3.61 -0.26 -4.35
C LYS A 27 3.66 -1.75 -4.68
N ALA A 28 2.66 -2.48 -4.19
CA ALA A 28 2.42 -3.85 -4.61
C ALA A 28 1.84 -3.89 -6.03
N PRO A 29 1.81 -5.08 -6.68
CA PRO A 29 1.24 -5.23 -8.02
C PRO A 29 -0.22 -4.79 -8.16
N CYS A 30 -0.99 -4.73 -7.07
CA CYS A 30 -2.36 -4.19 -7.05
C CYS A 30 -2.43 -2.64 -7.05
N GLY A 31 -1.29 -1.94 -7.01
CA GLY A 31 -1.21 -0.48 -6.96
C GLY A 31 -1.32 0.13 -5.54
N LEU A 32 -1.61 -0.67 -4.52
CA LEU A 32 -1.64 -0.22 -3.12
C LEU A 32 -0.25 -0.23 -2.47
N VAL A 33 -0.10 0.51 -1.38
CA VAL A 33 1.17 0.66 -0.66
C VAL A 33 1.44 -0.52 0.26
N VAL A 34 2.68 -1.02 0.29
CA VAL A 34 3.11 -2.03 1.26
C VAL A 34 3.25 -1.37 2.63
N GLN A 35 2.42 -1.76 3.60
CA GLN A 35 2.32 -1.10 4.92
C GLN A 35 3.64 -1.09 5.69
N ASP A 36 4.43 -2.15 5.58
CA ASP A 36 5.69 -2.31 6.31
C ASP A 36 6.82 -1.45 5.72
N GLU A 37 6.70 -1.05 4.45
CA GLU A 37 7.72 -0.30 3.72
C GLU A 37 7.32 1.16 3.47
N VAL A 38 6.35 1.67 4.24
CA VAL A 38 5.92 3.07 4.14
C VAL A 38 7.08 4.02 4.40
N ALA A 39 7.36 4.89 3.43
CA ALA A 39 8.41 5.89 3.55
C ALA A 39 8.12 6.88 4.70
N ALA A 40 9.16 7.22 5.47
CA ALA A 40 9.05 8.14 6.62
C ALA A 40 8.54 9.54 6.23
N GLU A 41 8.81 9.98 4.99
CA GLU A 41 8.35 11.26 4.46
C GLU A 41 6.92 11.23 3.89
N CYS A 42 6.28 10.06 3.82
CA CYS A 42 4.95 9.94 3.23
C CYS A 42 3.88 10.58 4.11
N ARG A 43 3.20 11.61 3.60
CA ARG A 43 2.13 12.31 4.32
C ARG A 43 0.77 11.61 4.27
N GLU A 44 0.67 10.49 3.57
CA GLU A 44 -0.59 9.76 3.36
C GLU A 44 -0.63 8.47 4.20
N HIS A 45 0.41 7.65 4.13
CA HIS A 45 0.43 6.31 4.73
C HIS A 45 1.28 6.22 5.99
N HIS A 46 2.19 7.17 6.22
CA HIS A 46 2.99 7.16 7.45
C HIS A 46 2.08 7.32 8.66
N TRP A 47 2.38 6.59 9.74
CA TRP A 47 1.56 6.58 10.94
C TRP A 47 1.36 7.98 11.54
N SER A 48 2.36 8.85 11.43
CA SER A 48 2.29 10.23 11.91
C SER A 48 1.28 11.10 11.16
N ALA A 49 0.86 10.71 9.96
CA ALA A 49 -0.22 11.40 9.25
C ALA A 49 -1.60 11.15 9.87
N ALA A 50 -1.74 10.10 10.70
CA ALA A 50 -2.98 9.72 11.39
C ALA A 50 -4.22 9.61 10.49
N LYS A 51 -4.04 9.27 9.21
CA LYS A 51 -5.14 9.12 8.25
C LYS A 51 -5.76 7.72 8.33
N THR A 52 -7.03 7.62 7.97
CA THR A 52 -7.79 6.36 7.96
C THR A 52 -7.51 5.53 6.71
N THR A 53 -7.30 4.23 6.89
CA THR A 53 -7.15 3.27 5.78
C THR A 53 -8.53 2.93 5.23
N ARG A 54 -8.70 3.01 3.91
CA ARG A 54 -9.97 2.74 3.22
C ARG A 54 -9.96 1.44 2.43
N GLN A 55 -8.78 0.98 2.04
CA GLN A 55 -8.56 -0.31 1.39
C GLN A 55 -7.46 -1.04 2.13
N SER A 56 -7.65 -2.32 2.44
CA SER A 56 -6.60 -3.15 3.02
C SER A 56 -6.78 -4.63 2.66
N HIS A 57 -5.68 -5.30 2.32
CA HIS A 57 -5.63 -6.76 2.18
C HIS A 57 -4.22 -7.29 2.38
N SER A 58 -4.10 -8.52 2.87
CA SER A 58 -2.84 -9.25 2.93
C SER A 58 -2.31 -9.56 1.53
N ALA A 59 -0.99 -9.65 1.37
CA ALA A 59 -0.33 -9.99 0.10
C ALA A 59 -0.88 -11.27 -0.55
N ASP A 60 -1.20 -12.30 0.25
CA ASP A 60 -1.84 -13.55 -0.17
C ASP A 60 -3.25 -13.40 -0.77
N ARG A 61 -3.90 -12.25 -0.56
CA ARG A 61 -5.20 -11.90 -1.17
C ARG A 61 -5.08 -10.76 -2.17
N CYS A 62 -3.87 -10.43 -2.59
CA CYS A 62 -3.63 -9.36 -3.53
C CYS A 62 -4.26 -9.69 -4.90
N PRO A 63 -5.17 -8.85 -5.44
CA PRO A 63 -5.78 -9.11 -6.74
C PRO A 63 -4.79 -8.97 -7.90
N GLY A 64 -3.64 -8.31 -7.65
CA GLY A 64 -2.51 -8.23 -8.57
C GLY A 64 -1.47 -9.32 -8.34
N ALA A 65 -1.59 -10.13 -7.28
CA ALA A 65 -0.82 -11.36 -7.15
C ALA A 65 -1.46 -12.40 -8.07
N THR A 66 -1.13 -12.31 -9.36
CA THR A 66 -1.30 -13.46 -10.24
C THR A 66 -0.41 -14.60 -9.75
N GLN A 67 -1.02 -15.78 -9.75
CA GLN A 67 -0.49 -17.12 -9.51
C GLN A 67 0.81 -17.41 -10.28
#